data_AF-A0A3L8A5Z3-F1
#
_entry.id   AF-A0A3L8A5Z3-F1
#
_cell.length_a   1.000
_cell.length_b   1.000
_cell.length_c   1.000
_cell.angle_alpha   90.00
_cell.angle_beta   90.00
_cell.angle_gamma   90.00
#
_symmetry.space_group_name_H-M   'P 1'
#
loop_
_entity.id
_entity.type
_entity.pdbx_description
1 polymer ?
#
loop_
_entity_poly.entity_id
_entity_poly.type
_entity_poly.pdbx_seq_one_letter_code
_entity_poly.pdbx_strand_id
1 'polypeptide(L)'
;MTEIEILAQEAIKNIEHRNTKDTNILLVNLYRTVQDTPSCLQTVNDYALLGKSFTLMLCNQLSNDIDTLQTISSIAYLCLSKAIEQQPNNPNLYKDRLLVMNIGHNAFKYTIMSILSQGMDGFSSLMFQSRADIQSRDAIWQMEFSDMEKHTSICSSFPFSEDRRKFIIDKIQRQFFLPAKTKNEVIAQGEELHEKTYKYLTRRILVEEDIDF
;
A
#
# COMPACT_ATOMS: atom_id res chain seq x y z
N MET A 1 20.71 -5.62 12.46
CA MET A 1 19.72 -4.54 12.49
C MET A 1 20.31 -3.39 11.71
N THR A 2 19.65 -3.00 10.62
CA THR A 2 20.10 -1.93 9.72
C THR A 2 19.79 -0.55 10.31
N GLU A 3 20.38 0.52 9.76
CA GLU A 3 20.12 1.89 10.21
C GLU A 3 18.62 2.26 10.11
N ILE A 4 17.97 1.89 9.01
CA ILE A 4 16.54 2.13 8.80
C ILE A 4 15.66 1.35 9.79
N GLU A 5 16.10 0.16 10.24
CA GLU A 5 15.41 -0.59 11.29
C GLU A 5 15.55 0.09 12.66
N ILE A 6 16.73 0.64 12.97
CA ILE A 6 16.96 1.41 14.21
C ILE A 6 16.06 2.64 14.23
N LEU A 7 16.07 3.45 13.15
CA LEU A 7 15.23 4.65 13.02
C LEU A 7 13.74 4.31 13.14
N ALA A 8 13.30 3.22 12.50
CA ALA A 8 11.93 2.75 12.58
C ALA A 8 11.55 2.35 14.01
N GLN A 9 12.39 1.57 14.68
CA GLN A 9 12.14 1.10 16.04
C GLN A 9 12.04 2.27 17.03
N GLU A 10 12.95 3.25 16.93
CA GLU A 10 12.92 4.45 17.76
C GLU A 10 11.68 5.32 17.48
N ALA A 11 11.28 5.46 16.21
CA ALA A 11 10.07 6.20 15.84
C ALA A 11 8.82 5.55 16.46
N ILE A 12 8.69 4.22 16.36
CA ILE A 12 7.57 3.50 16.98
C ILE A 12 7.56 3.64 18.50
N LYS A 13 8.72 3.56 19.15
CA LYS A 13 8.84 3.75 20.61
C LYS A 13 8.42 5.17 21.04
N ASN A 14 8.73 6.19 20.26
CA ASN A 14 8.36 7.58 20.58
C ASN A 14 6.85 7.86 20.47
N ILE A 15 6.11 7.07 19.69
CA ILE A 15 4.64 7.14 19.65
C ILE A 15 4.01 6.77 20.99
N GLU A 16 4.55 5.76 21.67
CA GLU A 16 4.07 5.32 23.00
C GLU A 16 4.21 6.44 24.04
N HIS A 17 5.22 7.30 23.87
CA HIS A 17 5.50 8.44 24.73
C HIS A 17 4.83 9.75 24.27
N ARG A 18 3.98 9.69 23.21
CA ARG A 18 3.31 10.84 22.57
C ARG A 18 4.27 11.96 22.13
N ASN A 19 5.50 11.61 21.78
CA ASN A 19 6.51 12.57 21.34
C ASN A 19 6.50 12.70 19.80
N THR A 20 5.49 13.39 19.28
CA THR A 20 5.25 13.51 17.83
C THR A 20 6.38 14.20 17.08
N LYS A 21 7.03 15.21 17.68
CA LYS A 21 8.10 15.95 17.01
C LYS A 21 9.31 15.06 16.74
N ASP A 22 9.78 14.34 17.75
CA ASP A 22 10.95 13.47 17.61
C ASP A 22 10.62 12.26 16.74
N THR A 23 9.38 11.76 16.80
CA THR A 23 8.88 10.72 15.89
C THR A 23 8.98 11.18 14.43
N ASN A 24 8.52 12.39 14.11
CA ASN A 24 8.55 12.90 12.74
C ASN A 24 9.98 13.10 12.23
N ILE A 25 10.91 13.54 13.08
CA ILE A 25 12.32 13.68 12.71
C ILE A 25 12.92 12.32 12.34
N LEU A 26 12.67 11.29 13.15
CA LEU A 26 13.14 9.93 12.89
C LEU A 26 12.56 9.35 11.61
N LEU A 27 11.27 9.57 11.36
CA LEU A 27 10.59 9.13 10.14
C LEU A 27 11.13 9.84 8.89
N VAL A 28 11.37 11.15 8.96
CA VAL A 28 11.99 11.90 7.85
C VAL A 28 13.42 11.42 7.59
N ASN A 29 14.20 11.14 8.63
CA ASN A 29 15.54 10.59 8.47
C ASN A 29 15.50 9.20 7.85
N LEU A 30 14.57 8.34 8.28
CA LEU A 30 14.35 7.02 7.67
C LEU A 30 14.07 7.15 6.17
N TYR A 31 13.12 8.02 5.80
CA TYR A 31 12.79 8.28 4.40
C TYR A 31 14.02 8.72 3.59
N ARG A 32 14.79 9.68 4.12
CA ARG A 32 16.01 10.19 3.47
C ARG A 32 17.08 9.11 3.29
N THR A 33 17.31 8.26 4.30
CA THR A 33 18.25 7.15 4.19
C THR A 33 17.84 6.18 3.07
N VAL A 34 16.54 5.88 2.94
CA VAL A 34 16.03 5.06 1.84
C VAL A 34 16.17 5.78 0.49
N GLN A 35 15.95 7.10 0.46
CA GLN A 35 16.10 7.90 -0.74
C GLN A 35 17.55 7.95 -1.24
N ASP A 36 18.49 8.15 -0.32
CA ASP A 36 19.92 8.23 -0.62
C ASP A 36 20.52 6.85 -0.92
N THR A 37 19.95 5.76 -0.39
CA THR A 37 20.47 4.40 -0.56
C THR A 37 19.33 3.36 -0.61
N PRO A 38 18.60 3.23 -1.75
CA PRO A 38 17.47 2.31 -1.86
C PRO A 38 17.81 0.84 -1.59
N SER A 39 19.03 0.42 -1.92
CA SER A 39 19.54 -0.94 -1.65
C SER A 39 19.46 -1.37 -0.19
N CYS A 40 19.39 -0.43 0.77
CA CYS A 40 19.22 -0.77 2.19
C CYS A 40 17.93 -1.59 2.46
N LEU A 41 16.89 -1.43 1.63
CA LEU A 41 15.62 -2.17 1.71
C LEU A 41 15.76 -3.68 1.45
N GLN A 42 16.83 -4.11 0.76
CA GLN A 42 17.09 -5.53 0.48
C GLN A 42 17.58 -6.29 1.73
N THR A 43 18.12 -5.57 2.73
CA THR A 43 18.79 -6.14 3.90
C THR A 43 17.96 -6.09 5.19
N VAL A 44 16.69 -5.74 5.06
CA VAL A 44 15.73 -5.59 6.16
C VAL A 44 15.31 -6.97 6.68
N ASN A 45 15.28 -7.10 8.01
CA ASN A 45 14.81 -8.30 8.69
C ASN A 45 13.35 -8.15 9.12
N ASP A 46 12.96 -6.96 9.59
CA ASP A 46 11.59 -6.66 10.03
C ASP A 46 10.85 -5.74 9.04
N TYR A 47 10.30 -6.36 7.99
CA TYR A 47 9.46 -5.64 7.01
C TYR A 47 8.14 -5.13 7.59
N ALA A 48 7.63 -5.75 8.66
CA ALA A 48 6.40 -5.29 9.30
C ALA A 48 6.63 -3.93 9.98
N LEU A 49 7.75 -3.81 10.71
CA LEU A 49 8.17 -2.57 11.35
C LEU A 49 8.35 -1.43 10.34
N LEU A 50 9.07 -1.68 9.23
CA LEU A 50 9.24 -0.66 8.19
C LEU A 50 7.92 -0.28 7.53
N GLY A 51 7.10 -1.26 7.15
CA GLY A 51 5.79 -1.02 6.55
C GLY A 51 4.92 -0.12 7.42
N LYS A 52 4.92 -0.36 8.74
CA LYS A 52 4.24 0.47 9.72
C LYS A 52 4.84 1.88 9.83
N SER A 53 6.16 2.01 9.82
CA SER A 53 6.84 3.32 9.87
C SER A 53 6.52 4.20 8.65
N PHE A 54 6.54 3.66 7.43
CA PHE A 54 6.11 4.40 6.25
C PHE A 54 4.61 4.72 6.26
N THR A 55 3.77 3.81 6.77
CA THR A 55 2.34 4.07 6.99
C THR A 55 2.14 5.27 7.94
N LEU A 56 2.95 5.36 9.00
CA LEU A 56 2.91 6.50 9.94
C LEU A 56 3.30 7.82 9.29
N MET A 57 4.18 7.82 8.29
CA MET A 57 4.49 9.03 7.53
C MET A 57 3.25 9.59 6.81
N LEU A 58 2.42 8.70 6.26
CA LEU A 58 1.13 9.08 5.66
C LEU A 58 0.16 9.61 6.71
N CYS A 59 0.03 8.92 7.84
CA CYS A 59 -0.83 9.34 8.96
C CYS A 59 -0.44 10.72 9.51
N ASN A 60 0.86 10.99 9.62
CA ASN A 60 1.39 12.24 10.15
C ASN A 60 1.49 13.34 9.08
N GLN A 61 1.10 13.06 7.83
CA GLN A 61 1.11 14.00 6.71
C GLN A 61 2.48 14.68 6.54
N LEU A 62 3.55 13.88 6.56
CA LEU A 62 4.93 14.41 6.53
C LEU A 62 5.30 15.06 5.19
N SER A 63 4.50 14.85 4.15
CA SER A 63 4.64 15.50 2.85
C SER A 63 3.26 15.84 2.28
N ASN A 64 3.21 16.85 1.42
CA ASN A 64 2.09 17.19 0.55
C ASN A 64 2.44 17.01 -0.94
N ASP A 65 3.68 16.62 -1.25
CA ASP A 65 4.15 16.35 -2.59
C ASP A 65 3.69 14.95 -3.04
N ILE A 66 3.05 14.89 -4.21
CA ILE A 66 2.37 13.67 -4.66
C ILE A 66 3.35 12.55 -4.99
N ASP A 67 4.51 12.89 -5.55
CA ASP A 67 5.54 11.93 -5.93
C ASP A 67 6.17 11.32 -4.67
N THR A 68 6.52 12.16 -3.68
CA THR A 68 6.97 11.70 -2.36
C THR A 68 5.94 10.79 -1.68
N LEU A 69 4.65 11.15 -1.74
CA LEU A 69 3.58 10.33 -1.16
C LEU A 69 3.39 9.00 -1.91
N GLN A 70 3.65 8.98 -3.22
CA GLN A 70 3.61 7.76 -4.03
C GLN A 70 4.75 6.84 -3.61
N THR A 71 5.96 7.35 -3.44
CA THR A 71 7.12 6.59 -2.94
C THR A 71 6.84 6.03 -1.54
N ILE A 72 6.38 6.86 -0.60
CA ILE A 72 6.05 6.44 0.77
C ILE A 72 4.99 5.32 0.77
N SER A 73 3.89 5.51 0.04
CA SER A 73 2.80 4.52 0.00
C SER A 73 3.22 3.23 -0.69
N SER A 74 4.04 3.31 -1.74
CA SER A 74 4.59 2.15 -2.45
C SER A 74 5.53 1.32 -1.59
N ILE A 75 6.46 1.97 -0.88
CA ILE A 75 7.37 1.28 0.03
C ILE A 75 6.59 0.68 1.21
N ALA A 76 5.65 1.43 1.81
CA ALA A 76 4.79 0.91 2.88
C ALA A 76 4.07 -0.36 2.43
N TYR A 77 3.43 -0.31 1.26
CA TYR A 77 2.68 -1.42 0.71
C TYR A 77 3.58 -2.64 0.42
N LEU A 78 4.76 -2.43 -0.17
CA LEU A 78 5.73 -3.48 -0.46
C LEU A 78 6.16 -4.20 0.82
N CYS A 79 6.61 -3.43 1.82
CA CYS A 79 7.07 -3.96 3.11
C CYS A 79 5.95 -4.75 3.81
N LEU A 80 4.72 -4.23 3.85
CA LEU A 80 3.58 -4.92 4.44
C LEU A 80 3.21 -6.19 3.67
N SER A 81 3.25 -6.16 2.33
CA SER A 81 2.97 -7.35 1.52
C SER A 81 4.01 -8.45 1.74
N LYS A 82 5.28 -8.09 1.87
CA LYS A 82 6.36 -9.03 2.20
C LYS A 82 6.20 -9.61 3.61
N ALA A 83 5.83 -8.78 4.59
CA ALA A 83 5.52 -9.25 5.93
C ALA A 83 4.30 -10.20 5.96
N ILE A 84 3.29 -9.95 5.12
CA ILE A 84 2.11 -10.82 4.98
C ILE A 84 2.49 -12.18 4.39
N GLU A 85 3.42 -12.25 3.43
CA GLU A 85 3.92 -13.54 2.94
C GLU A 85 4.58 -14.36 4.06
N GLN A 86 5.30 -13.69 4.97
CA GLN A 86 5.94 -14.33 6.12
C GLN A 86 4.96 -14.70 7.24
N GLN A 87 3.91 -13.91 7.42
CA GLN A 87 2.94 -14.04 8.52
C GLN A 87 1.48 -13.88 8.02
N PRO A 88 0.99 -14.78 7.15
CA PRO A 88 -0.29 -14.59 6.45
C PRO A 88 -1.53 -14.61 7.35
N ASN A 89 -1.38 -15.13 8.57
CA ASN A 89 -2.45 -15.22 9.57
C ASN A 89 -2.47 -14.03 10.55
N ASN A 90 -1.58 -13.04 10.40
CA ASN A 90 -1.55 -11.87 11.27
C ASN A 90 -2.50 -10.77 10.73
N PRO A 91 -3.69 -10.57 11.33
CA PRO A 91 -4.68 -9.61 10.81
C PRO A 91 -4.21 -8.16 10.90
N ASN A 92 -3.25 -7.84 11.79
CA ASN A 92 -2.75 -6.48 11.91
C ASN A 92 -1.98 -6.02 10.67
N LEU A 93 -1.30 -6.94 9.97
CA LEU A 93 -0.58 -6.59 8.74
C LEU A 93 -1.55 -6.19 7.61
N TYR A 94 -2.67 -6.90 7.50
CA TYR A 94 -3.73 -6.56 6.55
C TYR A 94 -4.41 -5.24 6.92
N LYS A 95 -4.63 -5.01 8.23
CA LYS A 95 -5.14 -3.72 8.72
C LYS A 95 -4.21 -2.56 8.35
N ASP A 96 -2.91 -2.72 8.54
CA ASP A 96 -1.93 -1.70 8.17
C ASP A 96 -1.90 -1.50 6.64
N ARG A 97 -2.03 -2.57 5.84
CA ARG A 97 -2.08 -2.45 4.37
C ARG A 97 -3.35 -1.75 3.88
N LEU A 98 -4.48 -1.99 4.54
CA LEU A 98 -5.73 -1.24 4.31
C LEU A 98 -5.58 0.24 4.67
N LEU A 99 -4.84 0.58 5.73
CA LEU A 99 -4.54 1.98 6.08
C LEU A 99 -3.72 2.68 4.99
N VAL A 100 -2.70 2.00 4.43
CA VAL A 100 -1.92 2.53 3.30
C VAL A 100 -2.82 2.81 2.10
N MET A 101 -3.65 1.85 1.68
CA MET A 101 -4.54 2.00 0.53
C MET A 101 -5.62 3.08 0.73
N ASN A 102 -6.01 3.34 1.97
CA ASN A 102 -7.00 4.38 2.30
C ASN A 102 -6.38 5.78 2.44
N ILE A 103 -5.36 5.94 3.28
CA ILE A 103 -4.75 7.26 3.57
C ILE A 103 -3.87 7.69 2.40
N GLY A 104 -3.09 6.75 1.85
CA GLY A 104 -2.26 6.97 0.68
C GLY A 104 -3.02 6.89 -0.64
N HIS A 105 -4.34 6.71 -0.64
CA HIS A 105 -5.15 6.36 -1.81
C HIS A 105 -4.80 7.19 -3.06
N ASN A 106 -4.76 8.51 -2.93
CA ASN A 106 -4.53 9.39 -4.07
C ASN A 106 -3.15 9.23 -4.70
N ALA A 107 -2.12 9.02 -3.88
CA ALA A 107 -0.76 8.82 -4.37
C ALA A 107 -0.55 7.39 -4.85
N PHE A 108 -1.04 6.40 -4.10
CA PHE A 108 -0.94 4.99 -4.44
C PHE A 108 -1.68 4.63 -5.74
N LYS A 109 -2.70 5.40 -6.13
CA LYS A 109 -3.32 5.28 -7.46
C LYS A 109 -2.30 5.35 -8.58
N TYR A 110 -1.29 6.24 -8.52
CA TYR A 110 -0.27 6.34 -9.58
C TYR A 110 0.58 5.07 -9.68
N THR A 111 0.93 4.45 -8.55
CA THR A 111 1.55 3.13 -8.51
C THR A 111 0.69 2.08 -9.23
N ILE A 112 -0.60 2.04 -8.92
CA ILE A 112 -1.55 1.11 -9.56
C ILE A 112 -1.74 1.44 -11.04
N MET A 113 -1.74 2.72 -11.45
CA MET A 113 -1.80 3.13 -12.85
C MET A 113 -0.60 2.58 -13.64
N SER A 114 0.61 2.67 -13.07
CA SER A 114 1.83 2.11 -13.66
C SER A 114 1.77 0.59 -13.79
N ILE A 115 1.17 -0.10 -12.81
CA ILE A 115 0.98 -1.56 -12.86
C ILE A 115 -0.05 -1.96 -13.92
N LEU A 116 -1.19 -1.28 -13.97
CA LEU A 116 -2.27 -1.60 -14.90
C LEU A 116 -1.89 -1.29 -16.36
N SER A 117 -1.03 -0.30 -16.60
CA SER A 117 -0.55 0.05 -17.94
C SER A 117 0.57 -0.85 -18.47
N GLN A 118 1.11 -1.76 -17.65
CA GLN A 118 2.19 -2.65 -18.10
C GLN A 118 1.77 -3.52 -19.27
N GLY A 119 2.56 -3.48 -20.35
CA GLY A 119 2.32 -4.29 -21.54
C GLY A 119 1.20 -3.78 -22.46
N MET A 120 0.66 -2.58 -22.21
CA MET A 120 -0.26 -1.93 -23.14
C MET A 120 0.50 -1.25 -24.28
N ASP A 121 -0.03 -1.36 -25.50
CA ASP A 121 0.53 -0.77 -26.72
C ASP A 121 -0.49 0.07 -27.50
N GLY A 122 0.01 1.11 -28.18
CA GLY A 122 -0.76 1.94 -29.12
C GLY A 122 -2.14 2.39 -28.60
N PHE A 123 -3.20 1.88 -29.21
CA PHE A 123 -4.58 2.27 -28.93
C PHE A 123 -5.06 1.86 -27.54
N SER A 124 -4.57 0.74 -26.99
CA SER A 124 -4.96 0.26 -25.66
C SER A 124 -4.44 1.19 -24.56
N SER A 125 -3.20 1.68 -24.70
CA SER A 125 -2.61 2.71 -23.84
C SER A 125 -3.41 4.02 -23.87
N LEU A 126 -3.85 4.48 -25.04
CA LEU A 126 -4.60 5.72 -25.17
C LEU A 126 -5.99 5.62 -24.52
N MET A 127 -6.67 4.49 -24.69
CA MET A 127 -7.95 4.22 -24.02
C MET A 127 -7.78 4.12 -22.50
N PHE A 128 -6.71 3.49 -22.03
CA PHE A 128 -6.38 3.41 -20.60
C PHE A 128 -6.15 4.80 -20.01
N GLN A 129 -5.34 5.66 -20.62
CA GLN A 129 -5.04 7.00 -20.11
C GLN A 129 -6.31 7.83 -19.82
N SER A 130 -7.32 7.72 -20.68
CA SER A 130 -8.60 8.42 -20.49
C SER A 130 -9.41 7.95 -19.27
N ARG A 131 -9.12 6.76 -18.73
CA ARG A 131 -9.84 6.11 -17.62
C ARG A 131 -8.94 5.64 -16.48
N ALA A 132 -7.65 5.96 -16.54
CA ALA A 132 -6.63 5.36 -15.68
C ALA A 132 -6.88 5.67 -14.20
N ASP A 133 -7.33 6.88 -13.88
CA ASP A 133 -7.69 7.28 -12.51
C ASP A 133 -8.84 6.41 -11.95
N ILE A 134 -9.90 6.25 -12.75
CA ILE A 134 -11.08 5.46 -12.38
C ILE A 134 -10.72 3.99 -12.23
N GLN A 135 -9.99 3.43 -13.19
CA GLN A 135 -9.60 2.02 -13.18
C GLN A 135 -8.67 1.70 -12.02
N SER A 136 -7.76 2.60 -11.67
CA SER A 136 -6.81 2.40 -10.57
C SER A 136 -7.48 2.54 -9.21
N ARG A 137 -8.42 3.49 -9.07
CA ARG A 137 -9.30 3.56 -7.89
C ARG A 137 -10.07 2.26 -7.70
N ASP A 138 -10.68 1.76 -8.77
CA ASP A 138 -11.52 0.57 -8.72
C ASP A 138 -10.68 -0.66 -8.35
N ALA A 139 -9.49 -0.80 -8.94
CA ALA A 139 -8.52 -1.83 -8.57
C ALA A 139 -8.15 -1.78 -7.08
N ILE A 140 -7.88 -0.59 -6.52
CA ILE A 140 -7.60 -0.45 -5.08
C ILE A 140 -8.80 -0.93 -4.24
N TRP A 141 -10.04 -0.62 -4.62
CA TRP A 141 -11.21 -1.11 -3.90
C TRP A 141 -11.34 -2.63 -3.94
N GLN A 142 -11.00 -3.27 -5.07
CA GLN A 142 -11.01 -4.73 -5.17
C GLN A 142 -9.95 -5.35 -4.25
N MET A 143 -8.76 -4.76 -4.19
CA MET A 143 -7.67 -5.14 -3.28
C MET A 143 -8.09 -5.00 -1.81
N GLU A 144 -8.60 -3.83 -1.42
CA GLU A 144 -9.16 -3.59 -0.08
C GLU A 144 -10.22 -4.64 0.29
N PHE A 145 -11.12 -4.97 -0.64
CA PHE A 145 -12.16 -5.96 -0.41
C PHE A 145 -11.61 -7.36 -0.18
N SER A 146 -10.61 -7.77 -0.95
CA SER A 146 -9.97 -9.07 -0.77
C SER A 146 -9.30 -9.21 0.62
N ASP A 147 -8.60 -8.17 1.08
CA ASP A 147 -8.00 -8.14 2.42
C ASP A 147 -9.04 -8.22 3.53
N MET A 148 -10.14 -7.48 3.40
CA MET A 148 -11.25 -7.48 4.37
C MET A 148 -11.99 -8.83 4.41
N GLU A 149 -12.13 -9.51 3.28
CA GLU A 149 -12.78 -10.82 3.22
C GLU A 149 -11.88 -11.95 3.70
N LYS A 150 -10.55 -11.80 3.59
CA LYS A 150 -9.58 -12.76 4.12
C LYS A 150 -9.53 -12.76 5.65
N HIS A 151 -9.67 -11.59 6.27
CA HIS A 151 -9.70 -11.41 7.73
C HIS A 151 -10.88 -10.56 8.15
N THR A 152 -12.08 -11.14 8.13
CA THR A 152 -13.35 -10.43 8.40
C THR A 152 -13.42 -9.80 9.79
N SER A 153 -12.63 -10.29 10.76
CA SER A 153 -12.49 -9.70 12.10
C SER A 153 -11.94 -8.26 12.07
N ILE A 154 -11.21 -7.88 11.02
CA ILE A 154 -10.70 -6.51 10.84
C ILE A 154 -11.86 -5.52 10.77
N CYS A 155 -12.93 -5.85 10.02
CA CYS A 155 -14.09 -4.99 9.86
C CYS A 155 -14.78 -4.69 11.19
N SER A 156 -14.82 -5.64 12.12
CA SER A 156 -15.39 -5.40 13.46
C SER A 156 -14.51 -4.53 14.35
N SER A 157 -13.19 -4.51 14.10
CA SER A 157 -12.20 -3.80 14.93
C SER A 157 -11.87 -2.39 14.43
N PHE A 158 -12.26 -2.05 13.20
CA PHE A 158 -11.90 -0.79 12.55
C PHE A 158 -13.10 -0.24 11.75
N PRO A 159 -13.83 0.77 12.27
CA PRO A 159 -15.08 1.24 11.68
C PRO A 159 -14.99 1.61 10.20
N PHE A 160 -13.87 2.22 9.80
CA PHE A 160 -13.61 2.53 8.40
C PHE A 160 -13.70 1.30 7.48
N SER A 161 -13.16 0.15 7.91
CA SER A 161 -13.19 -1.08 7.12
C SER A 161 -14.61 -1.63 6.99
N GLU A 162 -15.46 -1.51 8.01
CA GLU A 162 -16.85 -1.95 7.91
C GLU A 162 -17.63 -1.11 6.88
N ASP A 163 -17.49 0.21 6.94
CA ASP A 163 -18.17 1.11 6.01
C ASP A 163 -17.67 0.94 4.59
N ARG A 164 -16.35 0.83 4.41
CA ARG A 164 -15.73 0.55 3.10
C ARG A 164 -16.22 -0.78 2.53
N ARG A 165 -16.30 -1.82 3.36
CA ARG A 165 -16.80 -3.13 2.95
C ARG A 165 -18.26 -3.07 2.50
N LYS A 166 -19.14 -2.42 3.27
CA LYS A 166 -20.56 -2.24 2.90
C LYS A 166 -20.70 -1.47 1.59
N PHE A 167 -19.92 -0.40 1.43
CA PHE A 167 -19.87 0.38 0.19
C PHE A 167 -19.49 -0.50 -1.01
N ILE A 168 -18.44 -1.31 -0.89
CA ILE A 168 -18.01 -2.19 -1.99
C ILE A 168 -19.06 -3.27 -2.29
N ILE A 169 -19.73 -3.83 -1.27
CA ILE A 169 -20.84 -4.78 -1.48
C ILE A 169 -21.99 -4.14 -2.28
N ASP A 170 -22.39 -2.91 -1.96
CA ASP A 170 -23.40 -2.17 -2.75
C ASP A 170 -22.94 -1.97 -4.20
N LYS A 171 -21.66 -1.64 -4.42
CA LYS A 171 -21.08 -1.52 -5.78
C LYS A 171 -21.12 -2.84 -6.55
N ILE A 172 -20.80 -3.97 -5.90
CA ILE A 172 -20.88 -5.30 -6.51
C ILE A 172 -22.33 -5.60 -6.94
N GLN A 173 -23.31 -5.34 -6.07
CA GLN A 173 -24.73 -5.55 -6.39
C GLN A 173 -25.21 -4.74 -7.60
N ARG A 174 -24.62 -3.56 -7.81
CA ARG A 174 -24.88 -2.68 -8.96
C ARG A 174 -24.04 -3.01 -10.20
N GLN A 175 -23.31 -4.13 -10.21
CA GLN A 175 -22.43 -4.56 -11.30
C GLN A 175 -21.37 -3.50 -11.68
N PHE A 176 -20.81 -2.82 -10.67
CA PHE A 176 -19.88 -1.71 -10.89
C PHE A 176 -18.50 -2.16 -11.43
N PHE A 177 -17.98 -3.29 -10.95
CA PHE A 177 -16.60 -3.75 -11.20
C PHE A 177 -16.43 -4.59 -12.47
N LEU A 178 -17.13 -4.25 -13.56
CA LEU A 178 -17.06 -5.03 -14.79
C LEU A 178 -15.59 -5.25 -15.23
N PRO A 179 -15.19 -6.50 -15.56
CA PRO A 179 -16.07 -7.65 -15.83
C PRO A 179 -16.50 -8.47 -14.60
N ALA A 180 -15.94 -8.23 -13.40
CA ALA A 180 -16.38 -8.94 -12.19
C ALA A 180 -17.81 -8.51 -11.80
N LYS A 181 -18.67 -9.51 -11.63
CA LYS A 181 -20.09 -9.32 -11.29
C LYS A 181 -20.47 -9.93 -9.95
N THR A 182 -19.64 -10.85 -9.44
CA THR A 182 -19.88 -11.54 -8.19
C THR A 182 -18.86 -11.15 -7.13
N LYS A 183 -19.22 -11.39 -5.87
CA LYS A 183 -18.33 -11.21 -4.72
C LYS A 183 -17.01 -11.99 -4.89
N ASN A 184 -17.10 -13.25 -5.30
CA ASN A 184 -15.92 -14.12 -5.44
C ASN A 184 -15.01 -13.67 -6.58
N GLU A 185 -15.57 -13.19 -7.70
CA GLU A 185 -14.77 -12.62 -8.79
C GLU A 185 -14.04 -11.34 -8.35
N VAL A 186 -14.70 -10.47 -7.57
CA VAL A 186 -14.05 -9.26 -7.04
C VAL A 186 -12.93 -9.61 -6.06
N ILE A 187 -13.13 -10.61 -5.20
CA ILE A 187 -12.06 -11.11 -4.31
C ILE A 187 -10.88 -11.63 -5.14
N ALA A 188 -11.14 -12.51 -6.12
CA ALA A 188 -10.09 -13.09 -6.95
C ALA A 188 -9.31 -12.01 -7.74
N GLN A 189 -10.00 -11.00 -8.28
CA GLN A 189 -9.34 -9.86 -8.94
C GLN A 189 -8.50 -9.04 -7.95
N GLY A 190 -9.00 -8.80 -6.74
CA GLY A 190 -8.22 -8.14 -5.68
C GLY A 190 -6.94 -8.90 -5.34
N GLU A 191 -7.02 -10.22 -5.19
CA GLU A 191 -5.88 -11.10 -4.91
C GLU A 191 -4.85 -11.08 -6.07
N GLU A 192 -5.31 -11.15 -7.32
CA GLU A 192 -4.45 -11.04 -8.50
C GLU A 192 -3.75 -9.67 -8.56
N LEU A 193 -4.46 -8.59 -8.24
CA LEU A 193 -3.92 -7.24 -8.17
C LEU A 193 -2.88 -7.11 -7.05
N HIS A 194 -3.11 -7.71 -5.89
CA HIS A 194 -2.09 -7.79 -4.82
C HIS A 194 -0.82 -8.48 -5.31
N GLU A 195 -0.94 -9.61 -6.00
CA GLU A 195 0.20 -10.35 -6.53
C GLU A 195 0.97 -9.53 -7.58
N LYS A 196 0.27 -8.93 -8.54
CA LYS A 196 0.88 -8.05 -9.56
C LYS A 196 1.59 -6.87 -8.94
N THR A 197 0.94 -6.20 -7.98
CA THR A 197 1.49 -5.04 -7.27
C THR A 197 2.75 -5.42 -6.51
N TYR A 198 2.72 -6.55 -5.78
CA TYR A 198 3.87 -7.03 -5.05
C TYR A 198 5.07 -7.36 -5.96
N LYS A 199 4.83 -8.06 -7.09
CA LYS A 199 5.87 -8.37 -8.07
C LYS A 199 6.46 -7.11 -8.71
N TYR A 200 5.60 -6.17 -9.10
CA TYR A 200 6.01 -4.90 -9.69
C TYR A 200 6.90 -4.10 -8.73
N LEU A 201 6.44 -3.89 -7.50
CA LEU A 201 7.17 -3.13 -6.50
C LEU A 201 8.45 -3.82 -6.07
N THR A 202 8.44 -5.15 -5.93
CA THR A 202 9.67 -5.92 -5.66
C THR A 202 10.70 -5.67 -6.74
N ARG A 203 10.30 -5.70 -8.01
CA ARG A 203 11.20 -5.43 -9.13
C ARG A 203 11.70 -3.98 -9.13
N ARG A 204 10.80 -2.99 -9.10
CA ARG A 204 11.19 -1.56 -9.18
C ARG A 204 12.06 -1.15 -7.99
N ILE A 205 11.60 -1.43 -6.77
CA ILE A 205 12.23 -0.91 -5.55
C ILE A 205 13.42 -1.78 -5.11
N LEU A 206 13.29 -3.11 -5.12
CA LEU A 206 14.33 -3.99 -4.55
C LEU A 206 15.36 -4.46 -5.58
N VAL A 207 15.02 -4.51 -6.87
CA VAL A 207 15.95 -4.99 -7.92
C VAL A 207 16.51 -3.84 -8.73
N GLU A 208 15.66 -2.92 -9.19
CA GLU A 208 16.07 -1.78 -10.00
C GLU A 208 16.52 -0.58 -9.14
N GLU A 209 16.30 -0.64 -7.82
CA GLU A 209 16.59 0.43 -6.86
C GLU A 209 15.91 1.76 -7.23
N ASP A 210 14.82 1.68 -7.99
CA ASP A 210 14.03 2.80 -8.47
C ASP A 210 12.83 2.98 -7.54
N ILE A 211 12.90 4.05 -6.74
CA ILE A 211 11.89 4.42 -5.75
C ILE A 211 11.06 5.65 -6.17
N ASP A 212 11.44 6.31 -7.26
CA ASP A 212 10.87 7.59 -7.73
C ASP A 212 10.14 7.42 -9.08
N PHE A 213 9.55 6.23 -9.29
CA PHE A 213 9.00 5.76 -10.57
C PHE A 213 7.60 6.25 -10.94
#